data_AF-D1JG19-F1
#
_entry.id   AF-D1JG19-F1
#
_cell.length_a   1.000
_cell.length_b   1.000
_cell.length_c   1.000
_cell.angle_alpha   90.00
_cell.angle_beta   90.00
_cell.angle_gamma   90.00
#
_symmetry.space_group_name_H-M   'P 1'
#
loop_
_entity.id
_entity.type
_entity.pdbx_description
1 polymer ?
#
loop_
_entity_poly.entity_id
_entity_poly.type
_entity_poly.pdbx_seq_one_letter_code
_entity_poly.pdbx_strand_id
1 'polypeptide(L)'
;MTVEGKTIYHAGDTDYIPEMRELGKVDVALLPIGVTFTTNIQEAVEAAIAIKPRVAIPMHRLKADPEEFKDKVEARSDIKVVSLKIGELYHLKT
;
A
#
# COMPACT_ATOMS: atom_id res chain seq x y z
N MET A 1 -9.94 7.35 -5.16
CA MET A 1 -11.42 7.21 -5.13
C MET A 1 -11.91 7.55 -3.74
N THR A 2 -13.01 8.29 -3.60
CA THR A 2 -13.63 8.54 -2.30
C THR A 2 -15.08 8.08 -2.34
N VAL A 3 -15.47 7.25 -1.36
CA VAL A 3 -16.82 6.70 -1.21
C VAL A 3 -17.19 6.78 0.26
N GLU A 4 -18.38 7.33 0.57
CA GLU A 4 -18.87 7.48 1.96
C GLU A 4 -17.83 8.11 2.92
N GLY A 5 -17.06 9.09 2.43
CA GLY A 5 -16.04 9.79 3.23
C GLY A 5 -14.76 8.98 3.52
N LYS A 6 -14.61 7.81 2.91
CA LYS A 6 -13.38 6.99 2.94
C LYS A 6 -12.63 7.15 1.63
N THR A 7 -11.33 7.38 1.71
CA THR A 7 -10.48 7.51 0.52
C THR A 7 -9.66 6.25 0.29
N ILE A 8 -9.82 5.66 -0.90
CA ILE A 8 -9.06 4.51 -1.39
C ILE A 8 -8.13 4.99 -2.51
N TYR A 9 -6.83 4.76 -2.34
CA TYR A 9 -5.82 5.00 -3.34
C TYR A 9 -5.37 3.67 -3.94
N HIS A 10 -5.59 3.49 -5.23
CA HIS A 10 -5.09 2.35 -5.98
C HIS A 10 -3.94 2.85 -6.84
N ALA A 11 -2.71 2.46 -6.53
CA ALA A 11 -1.53 3.02 -7.19
C ALA A 11 -1.37 2.55 -8.65
N GLY A 12 -2.02 1.44 -9.02
CA GLY A 12 -1.76 0.78 -10.30
C GLY A 12 -0.36 0.15 -10.29
N ASP A 13 0.21 -0.03 -11.48
CA ASP A 13 1.60 -0.42 -11.63
C ASP A 13 2.44 0.85 -11.69
N THR A 14 3.10 1.18 -10.58
CA THR A 14 3.83 2.44 -10.43
C THR A 14 4.94 2.30 -9.39
N ASP A 15 6.02 3.04 -9.60
CA ASP A 15 7.13 3.19 -8.67
C ASP A 15 6.77 4.23 -7.61
N TYR A 16 7.63 4.40 -6.62
CA TYR A 16 7.52 5.53 -5.71
C TYR A 16 7.77 6.86 -6.47
N ILE A 17 6.83 7.80 -6.36
CA ILE A 17 6.96 9.17 -6.85
C ILE A 17 6.76 10.19 -5.73
N PRO A 18 7.47 11.33 -5.72
CA PRO A 18 7.37 12.34 -4.65
C PRO A 18 5.96 12.87 -4.38
N GLU A 19 5.12 12.97 -5.41
CA GLU A 19 3.73 13.45 -5.40
C GLU A 19 2.83 12.59 -4.51
N MET A 20 3.24 11.36 -4.19
CA MET A 20 2.54 10.52 -3.22
C MET A 20 2.42 11.17 -1.83
N ARG A 21 3.32 12.12 -1.49
CA ARG A 21 3.23 12.90 -0.24
C ARG A 21 2.09 13.92 -0.24
N GLU A 22 1.56 14.25 -1.42
CA GLU A 22 0.58 15.32 -1.60
C GLU A 22 -0.86 14.80 -1.69
N LEU A 23 -1.06 13.47 -1.63
CA LEU A 23 -2.37 12.82 -1.77
C LEU A 23 -3.37 13.15 -0.64
N GLY A 24 -2.91 13.74 0.47
CA GLY A 24 -3.74 14.07 1.61
C GLY A 24 -4.22 12.83 2.37
N LYS A 25 -5.47 12.85 2.86
CA LYS A 25 -6.01 11.75 3.67
C LYS A 25 -6.33 10.53 2.81
N VAL A 26 -5.62 9.43 3.06
CA VAL A 26 -5.88 8.11 2.47
C VAL A 26 -6.25 7.12 3.58
N ASP A 27 -7.44 6.51 3.49
CA ASP A 27 -7.85 5.47 4.44
C ASP A 27 -7.26 4.11 4.06
N VAL A 28 -7.22 3.79 2.77
CA VAL A 28 -6.62 2.54 2.26
C VAL A 28 -5.76 2.81 1.02
N ALA A 29 -4.52 2.32 1.01
CA ALA A 29 -3.67 2.32 -0.18
C ALA A 29 -3.40 0.89 -0.65
N LEU A 30 -3.61 0.61 -1.93
CA LEU A 30 -3.19 -0.62 -2.59
C LEU A 30 -1.90 -0.33 -3.35
N LEU A 31 -0.81 -1.02 -3.00
CA LEU A 31 0.53 -0.71 -3.48
C LEU A 31 1.18 -1.93 -4.18
N PRO A 32 1.72 -1.79 -5.40
CA PRO A 32 2.52 -2.82 -6.01
C PRO A 32 3.80 -3.05 -5.18
N ILE A 33 4.16 -4.30 -4.90
CA ILE A 33 5.36 -4.62 -4.09
C ILE A 33 6.38 -5.51 -4.81
N GLY A 34 6.11 -5.95 -6.03
CA GLY A 34 6.99 -6.87 -6.74
C GLY A 34 6.61 -7.07 -8.18
N VAL A 35 7.03 -6.14 -9.02
CA VAL A 35 6.90 -6.19 -10.48
C VAL A 35 8.23 -6.60 -11.11
N THR A 36 8.21 -7.20 -12.30
CA THR A 36 9.41 -7.69 -13.02
C THR A 36 10.43 -6.60 -13.33
N PHE A 37 10.03 -5.33 -13.37
CA PHE A 37 10.88 -4.22 -13.83
C PHE A 37 10.80 -2.92 -12.98
N THR A 38 9.91 -2.78 -11.98
CA THR A 38 9.54 -1.43 -11.50
C THR A 38 9.18 -1.23 -10.02
N THR A 39 9.16 -2.22 -9.11
CA THR A 39 9.10 -1.85 -7.68
C THR A 39 9.67 -2.96 -6.83
N ASN A 40 10.77 -2.68 -6.14
CA ASN A 40 11.25 -3.56 -5.08
C ASN A 40 10.52 -3.25 -3.77
N ILE A 41 10.54 -4.19 -2.81
CA ILE A 41 9.83 -4.04 -1.53
C ILE A 41 10.25 -2.74 -0.81
N GLN A 42 11.50 -2.30 -0.94
CA GLN A 42 11.98 -1.10 -0.27
C GLN A 42 11.31 0.16 -0.83
N GLU A 43 11.17 0.28 -2.15
CA GLU A 43 10.47 1.40 -2.77
C GLU A 43 8.99 1.43 -2.41
N ALA A 44 8.34 0.26 -2.36
CA ALA A 44 6.96 0.17 -1.90
C ALA A 44 6.81 0.62 -0.44
N VAL A 45 7.79 0.31 0.42
CA VAL A 45 7.81 0.79 1.81
C VAL A 45 7.92 2.32 1.85
N GLU A 46 8.80 2.92 1.03
CA GLU A 46 8.89 4.38 0.94
C GLU A 46 7.60 5.01 0.41
N ALA A 47 6.93 4.38 -0.56
CA ALA A 47 5.61 4.80 -1.03
C ALA A 47 4.57 4.76 0.09
N ALA A 48 4.49 3.67 0.86
CA ALA A 48 3.58 3.57 1.99
C ALA A 48 3.83 4.69 3.03
N ILE A 49 5.10 4.93 3.37
CA ILE A 49 5.49 5.98 4.33
C ILE A 49 5.23 7.39 3.79
N ALA A 50 5.37 7.61 2.48
CA ALA A 50 5.04 8.88 1.85
C ALA A 50 3.53 9.17 1.90
N ILE A 51 2.72 8.15 1.58
CA ILE A 51 1.25 8.25 1.52
C ILE A 51 0.63 8.33 2.92
N LYS A 52 1.23 7.64 3.91
CA LYS A 52 0.72 7.52 5.29
C LYS A 52 -0.76 7.08 5.37
N PRO A 53 -1.17 6.01 4.67
CA PRO A 53 -2.53 5.53 4.74
C PRO A 53 -2.82 4.93 6.12
N ARG A 54 -4.09 4.84 6.51
CA ARG A 54 -4.44 4.07 7.73
C ARG A 54 -4.19 2.57 7.54
N VAL A 55 -4.43 2.08 6.31
CA VAL A 55 -4.20 0.68 5.92
C VAL A 55 -3.47 0.63 4.59
N ALA A 56 -2.42 -0.17 4.51
CA ALA A 56 -1.76 -0.52 3.26
C ALA A 56 -2.03 -1.99 2.91
N ILE A 57 -2.36 -2.26 1.65
CA ILE A 57 -2.61 -3.60 1.13
C ILE A 57 -1.60 -3.85 0.00
N PRO A 58 -0.62 -4.75 0.18
CA PRO A 58 0.31 -5.09 -0.88
C PRO A 58 -0.41 -5.85 -2.01
N MET A 59 -0.15 -5.46 -3.25
CA MET A 59 -0.65 -6.08 -4.46
C MET A 59 0.47 -6.25 -5.50
N HIS A 60 0.13 -6.74 -6.70
CA HIS A 60 1.05 -6.89 -7.83
C HIS A 60 2.42 -7.50 -7.42
N ARG A 61 2.35 -8.67 -6.77
CA ARG A 61 3.49 -9.35 -6.13
C ARG A 61 3.83 -10.65 -6.87
N LEU A 62 4.82 -10.61 -7.76
CA LEU A 62 5.27 -11.82 -8.48
C LEU A 62 6.03 -12.77 -7.55
N LYS A 63 7.17 -12.32 -7.02
CA LYS A 63 8.03 -13.09 -6.09
C LYS A 63 8.23 -12.39 -4.75
N ALA A 64 7.65 -11.20 -4.58
CA ALA A 64 7.80 -10.41 -3.37
C ALA A 64 6.97 -10.99 -2.22
N ASP A 65 7.56 -11.06 -1.04
CA ASP A 65 6.90 -11.48 0.18
C ASP A 65 6.12 -10.30 0.80
N PRO A 66 4.79 -10.37 0.91
CA PRO A 66 4.00 -9.32 1.55
C PRO A 66 4.27 -9.22 3.05
N GLU A 67 4.76 -10.28 3.71
CA GLU A 67 5.10 -10.22 5.14
C GLU A 67 6.39 -9.41 5.35
N GLU A 68 7.37 -9.51 4.43
CA GLU A 68 8.54 -8.62 4.47
C GLU A 68 8.14 -7.15 4.30
N PHE A 69 7.23 -6.86 3.36
CA PHE A 69 6.68 -5.51 3.19
C PHE A 69 5.98 -5.04 4.47
N LYS A 70 5.15 -5.90 5.06
CA LYS A 70 4.45 -5.62 6.31
C LYS A 70 5.42 -5.28 7.44
N ASP A 71 6.39 -6.16 7.71
CA ASP A 71 7.34 -5.99 8.80
C ASP A 71 8.10 -4.67 8.67
N LYS A 72 8.53 -4.33 7.45
CA LYS A 72 9.26 -3.08 7.18
C LYS A 72 8.40 -1.82 7.33
N VAL A 73 7.13 -1.85 6.92
CA VAL A 73 6.21 -0.71 7.06
C VAL A 73 5.81 -0.52 8.52
N GLU A 74 5.39 -1.58 9.20
CA GLU A 74 4.92 -1.53 10.59
C GLU A 74 6.06 -1.21 11.57
N ALA A 75 7.31 -1.58 11.26
CA ALA A 75 8.46 -1.18 12.07
C ALA A 75 8.80 0.33 12.00
N ARG A 76 8.28 1.05 10.98
CA ARG A 76 8.65 2.45 10.69
C ARG A 76 7.47 3.41 10.80
N SER A 77 6.26 2.92 11.05
CA SER A 77 5.05 3.73 11.00
C SER A 77 3.88 3.07 11.74
N ASP A 78 2.83 3.85 12.01
CA ASP A 78 1.57 3.35 12.54
C ASP A 78 0.62 2.81 11.44
N ILE A 79 1.12 2.61 10.21
CA ILE A 79 0.34 2.11 9.09
C ILE A 79 0.06 0.62 9.34
N LYS A 80 -1.22 0.23 9.36
CA LYS A 80 -1.58 -1.19 9.42
C LYS A 80 -1.41 -1.84 8.06
N VAL A 81 -0.69 -2.95 7.97
CA VAL A 81 -0.59 -3.71 6.72
C VAL A 81 -1.52 -4.92 6.76
N VAL A 82 -2.32 -5.08 5.71
CA VAL A 82 -3.25 -6.20 5.54
C VAL A 82 -2.87 -6.96 4.28
N SER A 83 -2.23 -8.11 4.47
CA SER A 83 -1.87 -9.05 3.41
C SER A 83 -3.10 -9.88 3.03
N LEU A 84 -3.70 -9.58 1.88
CA LEU A 84 -4.85 -10.34 1.37
C LEU A 84 -4.42 -11.50 0.47
N LYS A 85 -5.14 -12.60 0.57
CA LYS A 85 -5.11 -13.71 -0.39
C LYS A 85 -6.09 -13.46 -1.53
N ILE A 86 -5.88 -14.14 -2.66
CA ILE A 86 -6.80 -14.08 -3.80
C ILE A 86 -8.19 -14.55 -3.35
N GLY A 87 -9.21 -13.73 -3.59
CA GLY A 87 -10.59 -13.98 -3.19
C GLY A 87 -10.94 -13.53 -1.76
N GLU A 88 -9.98 -13.02 -1.00
CA GLU A 88 -10.20 -12.52 0.35
C GLU A 88 -10.70 -11.06 0.32
N LEU A 89 -11.58 -10.72 1.26
CA LEU A 89 -12.23 -9.41 1.33
C LEU A 89 -11.74 -8.61 2.53
N TYR A 90 -11.49 -7.32 2.32
CA TYR A 90 -11.24 -6.37 3.40
C TYR A 90 -12.44 -5.42 3.57
N HIS A 91 -13.07 -5.49 4.73
CA HIS A 91 -14.19 -4.62 5.08
C HIS A 91 -13.67 -3.34 5.75
N LEU A 92 -13.84 -2.20 5.08
CA LEU A 92 -13.57 -0.90 5.69
C LEU A 92 -14.64 -0.63 6.73
N LYS A 93 -14.24 -0.52 8.00
CA LYS A 93 -15.15 -0.12 9.07
C LYS A 93 -15.51 1.36 8.89
N THR A 94 -16.81 1.64 8.97
CA THR A 94 -17.37 2.99 9.00
C THR A 94 -16.91 3.75 10.23
#